data_AF-A0A5C7V643-F1
#
_entry.id   AF-A0A5C7V643-F1
#
_cell.length_a   1.000
_cell.length_b   1.000
_cell.length_c   1.000
_cell.angle_alpha   90.00
_cell.angle_beta   90.00
_cell.angle_gamma   90.00
#
_symmetry.space_group_name_H-M   'P 1'
#
loop_
_entity.id
_entity.type
_entity.pdbx_description
1 polymer ?
#
loop_
_entity_poly.entity_id
_entity_poly.type
_entity_poly.pdbx_seq_one_letter_code
_entity_poly.pdbx_strand_id
1 'polypeptide(L)'
;YTDWTVGHVHSGALGWVGLISMGALYHLIPRMFGRTEMYSKRAIELHFWIATLGIVLYIAAMWIAGVMQGLMWRALNPDGTLVFNFVESVKATWPFYVIRLSGGLLYLSGMLVMSWNVIKTVQSGRAEQVRIPAVMAHA
;
A
#
# COMPACT_ATOMS: atom_id res chain seq x y z
N TYR A 1 -15.37 -14.78 -3.13
CA TYR A 1 -15.69 -14.66 -1.69
C TYR A 1 -14.52 -15.01 -0.76
N THR A 2 -13.34 -15.36 -1.27
CA THR A 2 -12.16 -15.62 -0.42
C THR A 2 -11.32 -14.35 -0.24
N ASP A 3 -10.35 -14.40 0.66
CA ASP A 3 -9.35 -13.34 0.87
C ASP A 3 -8.47 -13.06 -0.36
N TRP A 4 -8.54 -13.89 -1.41
CA TRP A 4 -7.91 -13.60 -2.70
C TRP A 4 -8.37 -12.25 -3.26
N THR A 5 -9.67 -11.94 -3.15
CA THR A 5 -10.22 -10.65 -3.60
C THR A 5 -9.61 -9.50 -2.81
N VAL A 6 -9.42 -9.67 -1.50
CA VAL A 6 -8.76 -8.67 -0.64
C VAL A 6 -7.31 -8.48 -1.05
N GLY A 7 -6.61 -9.58 -1.34
CA GLY A 7 -5.24 -9.56 -1.88
C GLY A 7 -5.16 -8.77 -3.19
N HIS A 8 -6.03 -9.07 -4.17
CA HIS A 8 -6.11 -8.34 -5.43
C HIS A 8 -6.35 -6.83 -5.24
N VAL A 9 -7.32 -6.47 -4.38
CA VAL A 9 -7.63 -5.07 -4.08
C VAL A 9 -6.41 -4.35 -3.50
N HIS A 10 -5.71 -4.95 -2.54
CA HIS A 10 -4.56 -4.30 -1.91
C HIS A 10 -3.31 -4.31 -2.78
N SER A 11 -3.16 -5.26 -3.71
CA SER A 11 -2.14 -5.18 -4.76
C SER A 11 -2.31 -3.91 -5.59
N GLY A 12 -3.55 -3.59 -6.00
CA GLY A 12 -3.86 -2.38 -6.74
C GLY A 12 -3.82 -1.11 -5.87
N ALA A 13 -4.49 -1.14 -4.72
CA ALA A 13 -4.62 0.03 -3.86
C ALA A 13 -3.27 0.46 -3.25
N LEU A 14 -2.51 -0.47 -2.67
CA LEU A 14 -1.25 -0.14 -2.02
C LEU A 14 -0.08 -0.12 -3.01
N GLY A 15 0.01 -1.16 -3.85
CA GLY A 15 1.14 -1.36 -4.76
C GLY A 15 1.11 -0.50 -6.02
N TRP A 16 -0.08 -0.13 -6.51
CA TRP A 16 -0.22 0.76 -7.66
C TRP A 16 -0.61 2.18 -7.23
N VAL A 17 -1.86 2.39 -6.80
CA VAL A 17 -2.41 3.72 -6.51
C VAL A 17 -1.59 4.43 -5.43
N GLY A 18 -1.30 3.74 -4.34
CA GLY A 18 -0.50 4.29 -3.25
C GLY A 18 0.90 4.72 -3.70
N LEU A 19 1.68 3.82 -4.30
CA LEU A 19 3.06 4.13 -4.70
C LEU A 19 3.14 5.24 -5.75
N ILE A 20 2.26 5.26 -6.76
CA ILE A 20 2.29 6.32 -7.77
C ILE A 20 1.91 7.68 -7.17
N SER A 21 0.89 7.74 -6.31
CA SER A 21 0.52 8.97 -5.63
C SER A 21 1.62 9.49 -4.71
N MET A 22 2.27 8.61 -3.94
CA MET A 22 3.40 8.99 -3.08
C MET A 22 4.60 9.50 -3.89
N GLY A 23 4.95 8.82 -4.98
CA GLY A 23 6.01 9.25 -5.89
C GLY A 23 5.72 10.62 -6.51
N ALA A 24 4.49 10.83 -6.97
CA ALA A 24 4.05 12.13 -7.50
C ALA A 24 4.13 13.23 -6.43
N LEU A 25 3.72 12.96 -5.19
CA LEU A 25 3.82 13.90 -4.08
C LEU A 25 5.28 14.23 -3.74
N TYR A 26 6.16 13.24 -3.68
CA TYR A 26 7.60 13.49 -3.46
C TYR A 26 8.25 14.33 -4.57
N HIS A 27 7.70 14.26 -5.78
CA HIS A 27 8.14 15.11 -6.89
C HIS A 27 7.56 16.52 -6.79
N LEU A 28 6.26 16.67 -6.53
CA LEU A 28 5.55 17.94 -6.61
C LEU A 28 5.77 18.83 -5.39
N ILE A 29 5.69 18.25 -4.18
CA ILE A 29 5.75 19.00 -2.92
C ILE A 29 6.98 19.93 -2.84
N PRO A 30 8.23 19.50 -3.06
CA PRO A 30 9.36 20.41 -2.90
C PRO A 30 9.27 21.60 -3.86
N ARG A 31 8.82 21.38 -5.10
CA ARG A 31 8.64 22.44 -6.12
C ARG A 31 7.59 23.46 -5.70
N MET A 32 6.50 23.04 -5.07
CA MET A 32 5.46 23.96 -4.58
C MET A 32 5.96 24.87 -3.44
N PHE A 33 7.03 24.47 -2.76
CA PHE A 33 7.63 25.20 -1.64
C PHE A 33 9.02 25.78 -1.97
N GLY A 34 9.30 26.02 -3.26
CA GLY A 34 10.53 26.68 -3.71
C GLY A 34 11.80 25.85 -3.50
N ARG A 35 11.66 24.51 -3.43
CA ARG A 35 12.76 23.57 -3.24
C ARG A 35 12.93 22.67 -4.46
N THR A 36 14.17 22.31 -4.74
CA THR A 36 14.50 21.36 -5.82
C THR A 36 14.29 19.91 -5.41
N GLU A 37 14.34 19.62 -4.10
CA GLU A 37 14.24 18.27 -3.54
C GLU A 37 13.59 18.26 -2.16
N MET A 38 13.07 17.09 -1.78
CA MET A 38 12.54 16.82 -0.44
C MET A 38 13.63 16.94 0.63
N TYR A 39 13.22 17.20 1.87
CA TYR A 39 14.12 17.37 3.01
C TYR A 39 15.13 16.23 3.21
N SER A 40 14.71 14.97 3.03
CA SER A 40 15.59 13.81 3.10
C SER A 40 15.26 12.77 2.02
N LYS A 41 16.22 12.50 1.12
CA LYS A 41 16.13 11.40 0.14
C LYS A 41 16.21 10.02 0.80
N ARG A 42 17.05 9.88 1.82
CA ARG A 42 17.17 8.64 2.61
C ARG A 42 15.85 8.25 3.27
N ALA A 43 15.05 9.23 3.71
CA ALA A 43 13.72 8.98 4.26
C ALA A 43 12.73 8.49 3.19
N ILE A 44 12.89 8.91 1.92
CA ILE A 44 12.10 8.40 0.80
C ILE A 44 12.48 6.94 0.52
N GLU A 45 13.78 6.63 0.48
CA GLU A 45 14.26 5.25 0.30
C GLU A 45 13.78 4.33 1.43
N LEU A 46 13.85 4.80 2.68
CA LEU A 46 13.33 4.08 3.84
C LEU A 46 11.81 3.85 3.71
N HIS A 47 11.05 4.89 3.38
CA HIS A 47 9.62 4.77 3.14
C HIS A 47 9.33 3.75 2.04
N PHE A 48 10.04 3.81 0.91
CA PHE A 48 9.88 2.88 -0.20
C PHE A 48 10.07 1.43 0.26
N TRP A 49 11.14 1.12 1.00
CA TRP A 49 11.40 -0.24 1.44
C TRP A 49 10.41 -0.74 2.49
N ILE A 50 10.05 0.10 3.47
CA ILE A 50 9.05 -0.25 4.49
C ILE A 50 7.68 -0.51 3.83
N ALA A 51 7.25 0.37 2.92
CA ALA A 51 5.99 0.22 2.21
C ALA A 51 6.00 -1.01 1.32
N THR A 52 7.07 -1.24 0.55
CA THR A 52 7.21 -2.40 -0.34
C THR A 52 7.17 -3.71 0.45
N LEU A 53 7.90 -3.81 1.55
CA LEU A 53 7.89 -5.00 2.40
C LEU A 53 6.49 -5.23 3.00
N GLY A 54 5.83 -4.17 3.47
CA GLY A 54 4.47 -4.24 3.98
C GLY A 54 3.46 -4.73 2.93
N ILE A 55 3.57 -4.23 1.70
CA ILE A 55 2.74 -4.63 0.55
C ILE A 55 2.95 -6.11 0.23
N VAL A 56 4.21 -6.56 0.08
CA VAL A 56 4.52 -7.95 -0.28
C VAL A 56 4.00 -8.91 0.79
N LEU A 57 4.20 -8.60 2.08
CA LEU A 57 3.67 -9.41 3.18
C LEU A 57 2.14 -9.48 3.16
N TYR A 58 1.47 -8.35 2.93
CA TYR A 58 0.00 -8.29 2.84
C TYR A 58 -0.51 -9.19 1.70
N ILE A 59 0.03 -9.00 0.49
CA ILE A 59 -0.42 -9.72 -0.71
C ILE A 59 -0.16 -11.22 -0.56
N ALA A 60 1.04 -11.61 -0.12
CA ALA A 60 1.40 -13.01 0.08
C ALA A 60 0.46 -13.70 1.08
N ALA A 61 0.17 -13.05 2.21
CA ALA A 61 -0.77 -13.58 3.20
C ALA A 61 -2.18 -13.79 2.63
N MET A 62 -2.68 -12.83 1.86
CA MET A 62 -4.03 -12.89 1.28
C MET A 62 -4.14 -13.87 0.12
N TRP A 63 -3.09 -14.07 -0.67
CA TRP A 63 -3.06 -15.12 -1.69
C TRP A 63 -3.10 -16.51 -1.05
N ILE A 64 -2.25 -16.77 -0.04
CA ILE A 64 -2.22 -18.07 0.64
C ILE A 64 -3.57 -18.33 1.32
N ALA A 65 -4.07 -17.37 2.10
CA ALA A 65 -5.40 -17.45 2.73
C ALA A 65 -6.51 -17.68 1.70
N GLY A 66 -6.49 -16.92 0.60
CA GLY A 66 -7.52 -16.98 -0.43
C GLY A 66 -7.58 -18.32 -1.17
N VAL A 67 -6.42 -18.89 -1.53
CA VAL A 67 -6.32 -20.22 -2.13
C VAL A 67 -6.76 -21.28 -1.12
N MET A 68 -6.23 -21.23 0.10
CA MET A 68 -6.57 -22.19 1.15
C MET A 68 -8.07 -22.22 1.43
N GLN A 69 -8.71 -21.06 1.62
CA GLN A 69 -10.16 -20.97 1.79
C GLN A 69 -10.90 -21.60 0.61
N GLY A 70 -10.53 -21.24 -0.62
CA GLY A 70 -11.14 -21.79 -1.82
C GLY A 70 -11.00 -23.31 -1.93
N LEU A 71 -9.85 -23.86 -1.54
CA LEU A 71 -9.61 -25.30 -1.51
C LEU A 71 -10.40 -25.99 -0.39
N MET A 72 -10.41 -25.44 0.82
CA MET A 72 -11.13 -26.02 1.96
C MET A 72 -12.65 -26.02 1.74
N TRP A 73 -13.21 -24.94 1.21
CA TRP A 73 -14.66 -24.82 1.01
C TRP A 73 -15.22 -25.74 -0.08
N ARG A 74 -14.38 -26.19 -1.01
CA ARG A 74 -14.77 -27.12 -2.08
C ARG A 74 -14.24 -28.55 -1.87
N ALA A 75 -13.60 -28.81 -0.74
CA ALA A 75 -13.02 -30.12 -0.46
C ALA A 75 -14.12 -31.14 -0.15
N LEU A 76 -14.14 -32.22 -0.93
CA LEU A 76 -15.07 -33.34 -0.76
C LEU A 76 -14.31 -34.62 -0.46
N ASN A 77 -14.85 -35.42 0.47
CA ASN A 77 -14.42 -36.78 0.72
C ASN A 77 -14.82 -37.68 -0.47
N PRO A 78 -14.23 -38.89 -0.60
CA PRO A 78 -14.63 -39.85 -1.64
C PRO A 78 -16.12 -40.22 -1.63
N ASP A 79 -16.79 -40.06 -0.49
CA ASP A 79 -18.23 -40.30 -0.32
C ASP A 79 -19.12 -39.08 -0.65
N GLY A 80 -18.51 -37.97 -1.09
CA GLY A 80 -19.22 -36.74 -1.46
C GLY A 80 -19.57 -35.82 -0.29
N THR A 81 -19.20 -36.17 0.95
CA THR A 81 -19.37 -35.27 2.10
C THR A 81 -18.31 -34.17 2.12
N LEU A 82 -18.59 -33.03 2.76
CA LEU A 82 -17.62 -31.94 2.91
C LEU A 82 -16.49 -32.37 3.86
N VAL A 83 -15.23 -32.18 3.44
CA VAL A 83 -14.04 -32.52 4.24
C VAL A 83 -13.91 -31.59 5.44
N PHE A 84 -14.20 -30.30 5.23
CA PHE A 84 -14.06 -29.25 6.25
C PHE A 84 -15.38 -28.55 6.47
N ASN A 85 -15.69 -28.26 7.73
CA ASN A 85 -16.72 -27.28 8.07
C ASN A 85 -16.18 -25.85 7.91
N PHE A 86 -17.08 -24.87 7.86
CA PHE A 86 -16.69 -23.48 7.66
C PHE A 86 -15.77 -22.94 8.77
N VAL A 87 -16.01 -23.31 10.03
CA VAL A 87 -15.24 -22.81 11.18
C VAL A 87 -13.77 -23.25 11.11
N GLU A 88 -13.49 -24.45 10.60
CA GLU A 88 -12.12 -24.93 10.39
C GLU A 88 -11.36 -24.05 9.40
N SER A 89 -12.01 -23.63 8.32
CA SER A 89 -11.39 -22.70 7.36
C SER A 89 -11.10 -21.33 7.98
N VAL A 90 -11.95 -20.84 8.88
CA VAL A 90 -11.73 -19.57 9.60
C VAL A 90 -10.54 -19.70 10.55
N LYS A 91 -10.47 -20.79 11.32
CA LYS A 91 -9.33 -21.07 12.22
C LYS A 91 -8.01 -21.17 11.45
N ALA A 92 -8.00 -21.88 10.32
CA ALA A 92 -6.83 -22.00 9.46
C ALA A 92 -6.39 -20.64 8.87
N THR A 93 -7.34 -19.70 8.68
CA THR A 93 -7.05 -18.37 8.13
C THR A 93 -6.37 -17.43 9.14
N TRP A 94 -6.57 -17.64 10.44
CA TRP A 94 -6.16 -16.70 11.49
C TRP A 94 -4.68 -16.24 11.43
N PRO A 95 -3.68 -17.12 11.21
CA PRO A 95 -2.28 -16.70 11.12
C PRO A 95 -2.04 -15.69 10.00
N PHE A 96 -2.74 -15.81 8.87
CA PHE A 96 -2.61 -14.90 7.74
C PHE A 96 -3.20 -13.52 8.04
N TYR A 97 -4.19 -13.42 8.92
CA TYR A 97 -4.70 -12.11 9.38
C TYR A 97 -3.70 -11.37 10.26
N VAL A 98 -2.90 -12.09 11.05
CA VAL A 98 -1.79 -11.48 11.80
C VAL A 98 -0.72 -10.95 10.85
N ILE A 99 -0.32 -11.74 9.84
CA ILE A 99 0.66 -11.30 8.83
C ILE A 99 0.12 -10.10 8.04
N ARG A 100 -1.16 -10.13 7.66
CA ARG A 100 -1.84 -9.01 6.99
C ARG A 100 -1.78 -7.74 7.81
N LEU A 101 -2.12 -7.82 9.10
CA LEU A 101 -2.07 -6.67 10.00
C LEU A 101 -0.65 -6.13 10.11
N SER A 102 0.35 -7.00 10.30
CA SER A 102 1.76 -6.61 10.35
C SER A 102 2.22 -5.92 9.06
N GLY A 103 1.85 -6.45 7.89
CA GLY A 103 2.13 -5.82 6.60
C GLY A 103 1.47 -4.44 6.45
N GLY A 104 0.22 -4.32 6.89
CA GLY A 104 -0.49 -3.04 6.93
C GLY A 104 0.13 -2.02 7.89
N LEU A 105 0.60 -2.45 9.05
CA LEU A 105 1.29 -1.59 10.02
C LEU A 105 2.65 -1.12 9.50
N LEU A 106 3.39 -1.98 8.80
CA LEU A 106 4.61 -1.56 8.10
C LEU A 106 4.29 -0.46 7.09
N TYR A 107 3.31 -0.68 6.21
CA TYR A 107 2.89 0.34 5.25
C TYR A 107 2.49 1.66 5.92
N LEU A 108 1.69 1.60 7.00
CA LEU A 108 1.29 2.77 7.78
C LEU A 108 2.50 3.48 8.41
N SER A 109 3.47 2.75 8.95
CA SER A 109 4.70 3.34 9.47
C SER A 109 5.50 4.08 8.38
N GLY A 110 5.50 3.54 7.15
CA GLY A 110 6.05 4.22 5.99
C GLY A 110 5.36 5.56 5.71
N MET A 111 4.03 5.60 5.84
CA MET A 111 3.26 6.84 5.71
C MET A 111 3.59 7.87 6.80
N LEU A 112 3.92 7.43 8.02
CA LEU A 112 4.40 8.34 9.07
C LEU A 112 5.76 8.94 8.71
N VAL A 113 6.69 8.15 8.16
CA VAL A 113 7.98 8.63 7.65
C VAL A 113 7.77 9.65 6.52
N MET A 114 6.86 9.37 5.59
CA MET A 114 6.49 10.31 4.53
C MET A 114 5.94 11.62 5.11
N SER A 115 4.99 11.53 6.04
CA SER A 115 4.35 12.69 6.65
C SER A 115 5.38 13.58 7.33
N TRP A 116 6.30 13.00 8.10
CA TRP A 116 7.40 13.73 8.70
C TRP A 116 8.29 14.43 7.66
N ASN A 117 8.69 13.70 6.59
CA ASN A 117 9.56 14.25 5.55
C ASN A 117 8.89 15.41 4.80
N VAL A 118 7.58 15.29 4.53
CA VAL A 118 6.76 16.35 3.92
C VAL A 118 6.70 17.57 4.85
N ILE A 119 6.37 17.40 6.13
CA ILE A 119 6.31 18.50 7.10
C ILE A 119 7.64 19.25 7.16
N LYS A 120 8.78 18.53 7.23
CA LYS A 120 10.10 19.14 7.23
C LYS A 120 10.42 19.87 5.92
N THR A 121 9.97 19.35 4.79
CA THR A 121 10.15 20.00 3.48
C THR A 121 9.35 21.31 3.40
N VAL A 122 8.10 21.29 3.85
CA VAL A 122 7.23 22.47 3.88
C VAL A 122 7.76 23.54 4.82
N GLN A 123 8.14 23.16 6.05
CA GLN A 123 8.65 24.11 7.06
C GLN A 123 9.97 24.77 6.67
N SER A 124 10.78 24.10 5.86
CA SER A 124 12.07 24.62 5.39
C SER A 124 11.97 25.38 4.07
N GLY A 125 10.79 25.43 3.46
CA GLY A 125 10.51 26.17 2.23
C GLY A 125 9.62 27.38 2.46
N ARG A 126 9.38 28.15 1.39
CA ARG A 126 8.34 29.17 1.32
C ARG A 126 7.47 28.82 0.14
N ALA A 127 6.14 28.94 0.28
CA ALA A 127 5.22 28.67 -0.81
C ALA A 127 5.62 29.51 -2.04
N GLU A 128 5.89 28.83 -3.16
CA GLU A 128 6.37 29.50 -4.36
C GLU A 128 5.16 30.10 -5.10
N GLN A 129 5.16 31.41 -5.31
CA GLN A 129 4.17 32.06 -6.18
C GLN A 129 4.58 31.85 -7.63
N VAL A 130 4.16 30.73 -8.20
CA VAL A 130 4.39 30.45 -9.61
C VAL A 130 3.53 31.40 -10.44
N ARG A 131 4.18 32.23 -11.26
CA ARG A 131 3.49 33.11 -12.22
C ARG A 131 2.87 32.25 -13.32
N ILE A 132 1.53 32.25 -13.39
CA ILE A 132 0.80 31.55 -14.45
C ILE A 132 1.21 32.17 -15.80
N PRO A 133 1.77 31.41 -16.75
CA PRO A 133 2.09 31.92 -18.07
C PRO A 133 0.80 32.44 -18.73
N ALA A 134 0.86 33.65 -19.29
CA ALA A 134 -0.28 34.16 -20.06
C ALA A 134 -0.54 33.21 -21.24
N VAL A 135 -1.79 32.77 -21.39
CA VAL A 135 -2.20 31.98 -22.56
C VAL A 135 -2.02 32.88 -23.77
N MET A 136 -1.12 32.52 -24.69
CA MET A 136 -1.04 33.20 -25.98
C MET A 136 -2.38 32.98 -26.69
N ALA A 137 -3.20 34.02 -26.79
CA ALA A 137 -4.38 34.00 -27.62
C ALA A 137 -3.90 33.82 -29.07
N HIS A 138 -4.07 32.61 -29.61
CA HIS A 138 -3.92 32.38 -31.05
C HIS A 138 -5.11 33.05 -31.74
N ALA A 139 -4.84 34.15 -32.44
CA ALA A 139 -5.78 34.83 -33.33
C ALA A 139 -5.76 34.16 -34.72
#